data_AF-A0A1B5DZR1-F1
#
_entry.id   AF-A0A1B5DZR1-F1
#
_cell.length_a   1.000
_cell.length_b   1.000
_cell.length_c   1.000
_cell.angle_alpha   90.00
_cell.angle_beta   90.00
_cell.angle_gamma   90.00
#
_symmetry.space_group_name_H-M   'P 1'
#
loop_
_entity.id
_entity.type
_entity.pdbx_description
1 polymer ?
#
loop_
_entity_poly.entity_id
_entity_poly.type
_entity_poly.pdbx_seq_one_letter_code
_entity_poly.pdbx_strand_id
1 'polypeptide(L)' 'MTDHKPADKTPAPVSSEDAQKGNADDTKGQSLERPNPRTETIDKVVTPTSIKDLERQTDAINEKLSKGQLSKGQ' A
#
# COMPACT_ATOMS: atom_id res chain seq x y z
N MET A 1 -11.30 33.69 -48.91
CA MET A 1 -11.98 32.81 -47.96
C MET A 1 -10.90 31.95 -47.34
N THR A 2 -10.56 32.16 -46.08
CA THR A 2 -9.53 31.37 -45.39
C THR A 2 -10.17 30.09 -44.88
N ASP A 3 -9.81 28.98 -45.51
CA ASP A 3 -10.34 27.66 -45.18
C ASP A 3 -9.90 27.24 -43.78
N HIS A 4 -10.85 27.28 -42.83
CA HIS A 4 -10.65 26.74 -41.49
C HIS A 4 -10.70 25.21 -41.56
N LYS A 5 -9.58 24.58 -41.91
CA LYS A 5 -9.44 23.14 -41.81
C LYS A 5 -9.46 22.75 -40.31
N PRO A 6 -10.38 21.88 -39.86
CA PRO A 6 -10.40 21.46 -38.46
C PRO A 6 -9.09 20.73 -38.16
N ALA A 7 -8.34 21.22 -37.19
CA ALA A 7 -7.16 20.54 -36.69
C ALA A 7 -7.60 19.22 -36.05
N ASP A 8 -6.91 18.13 -36.38
CA ASP A 8 -7.09 16.86 -35.70
C ASP A 8 -6.71 17.06 -34.23
N LYS A 9 -7.67 16.81 -33.33
CA LYS A 9 -7.51 16.94 -31.89
C LYS A 9 -7.23 15.60 -31.22
N THR A 10 -7.02 14.54 -31.99
CA THR A 10 -6.74 13.21 -31.47
C THR A 10 -5.34 13.21 -30.85
N PRO A 11 -5.21 12.94 -29.53
CA PRO A 11 -3.90 12.81 -28.90
C PRO A 11 -3.12 11.65 -29.52
N ALA A 12 -1.81 11.83 -29.68
CA ALA A 12 -0.95 10.73 -30.11
C ALA A 12 -0.96 9.61 -29.04
N PRO A 13 -0.92 8.33 -29.44
CA PRO A 13 -0.81 7.23 -28.49
C PRO A 13 0.51 7.35 -27.72
N VAL A 14 0.42 7.25 -26.39
CA VAL A 14 1.59 7.26 -25.50
C VAL A 14 1.96 5.84 -25.12
N SER A 15 3.26 5.53 -25.08
CA SER A 15 3.74 4.25 -24.55
C SER A 15 3.47 4.16 -23.04
N SER A 16 3.25 2.95 -22.53
CA SER A 16 3.12 2.73 -21.08
C SER A 16 4.34 3.20 -20.31
N GLU A 17 5.54 3.05 -20.88
CA GLU A 17 6.77 3.53 -20.26
C GLU A 17 6.80 5.07 -20.14
N ASP A 18 6.37 5.77 -21.19
CA ASP A 18 6.32 7.24 -21.19
C ASP A 18 5.20 7.77 -20.31
N ALA A 19 4.06 7.07 -20.23
CA ALA A 19 2.95 7.42 -19.36
C ALA A 19 3.29 7.24 -17.86
N GLN A 20 4.19 6.32 -17.53
CA GLN A 20 4.59 6.01 -16.15
C GLN A 20 5.76 6.86 -15.64
N LYS A 21 6.59 7.42 -16.53
CA LYS A 21 7.76 8.22 -16.14
C LYS A 21 7.38 9.49 -15.37
N GLY A 22 6.15 9.98 -15.53
CA GLY A 22 5.68 11.22 -14.95
C GLY A 22 6.46 12.43 -15.50
N ASN A 23 5.88 13.62 -15.42
CA ASN A 23 6.65 14.83 -15.68
C ASN A 23 7.55 15.09 -14.47
N ALA A 24 8.85 14.87 -14.63
CA ALA A 24 9.85 15.20 -13.62
C ALA A 24 9.84 16.70 -13.27
N ASP A 25 9.38 17.56 -14.18
CA ASP A 25 9.25 19.00 -13.93
C ASP A 25 7.96 19.37 -13.17
N ASP A 26 6.90 18.56 -13.21
CA ASP A 26 5.65 18.80 -12.45
C ASP A 26 5.81 18.44 -10.96
N THR A 27 6.82 17.63 -10.61
CA THR A 27 7.08 17.15 -9.25
C THR A 27 8.32 17.78 -8.59
N LYS A 28 9.13 18.54 -9.34
CA LYS A 28 10.27 19.29 -8.79
C LYS A 28 9.78 20.40 -7.85
N GLY A 29 9.88 20.13 -6.55
CA GLY A 29 9.52 21.09 -5.49
C GLY A 29 8.21 20.77 -4.77
N GLN A 30 7.44 19.79 -5.24
CA GLN A 30 6.35 19.23 -4.45
C GLN A 30 6.91 18.13 -3.55
N SER A 31 7.28 18.49 -2.32
CA SER A 31 7.46 17.48 -1.28
C SER A 31 6.11 16.80 -1.07
N LEU A 32 6.05 15.47 -1.26
CA LEU A 32 4.91 14.69 -0.82
C LEU A 32 4.62 15.05 0.64
N GLU A 33 3.33 15.30 0.95
CA GLU A 33 2.94 15.62 2.31
C GLU A 33 3.29 14.43 3.20
N ARG A 34 3.94 14.71 4.35
CA ARG A 34 4.23 13.64 5.29
C ARG A 34 2.90 13.05 5.78
N PRO A 35 2.74 11.71 5.76
CA PRO A 35 1.53 11.09 6.25
C PRO A 35 1.27 11.52 7.70
N ASN A 36 -0.01 11.64 8.05
CA ASN A 36 -0.42 12.03 9.40
C ASN A 36 0.22 11.06 10.44
N PRO A 37 0.98 11.55 11.44
CA PRO A 37 1.63 10.70 12.43
C PRO A 37 0.67 9.80 13.20
N ARG A 38 -0.60 10.21 13.31
CA ARG A 38 -1.67 9.42 13.96
C ARG A 38 -2.13 8.21 13.13
N THR A 39 -1.88 8.23 11.83
CA THR A 39 -2.21 7.13 10.90
C THR A 39 -0.97 6.45 10.33
N GLU A 40 0.23 7.03 10.50
CA GLU A 40 1.49 6.42 10.09
C GLU A 40 1.71 5.06 10.76
N THR A 41 1.35 4.94 12.04
CA THR A 41 1.35 3.65 12.73
C THR A 41 0.19 2.77 12.29
N ILE A 42 -1.00 3.32 12.02
CA ILE A 42 -2.14 2.50 11.57
C ILE A 42 -1.85 1.80 10.24
N ASP A 43 -1.16 2.46 9.30
CA ASP A 43 -0.77 1.88 8.00
C ASP A 43 0.32 0.78 8.12
N LYS A 44 1.04 0.73 9.25
CA LYS A 44 2.05 -0.30 9.55
C LYS A 44 1.54 -1.43 10.44
N VAL A 45 0.46 -1.20 11.21
CA VAL A 45 0.08 -2.06 12.36
C VAL A 45 -0.82 -3.24 11.99
N VAL A 46 -1.35 -3.31 10.76
CA VAL A 46 -2.13 -4.49 10.33
C VAL A 46 -1.81 -4.85 8.88
N THR A 47 -0.60 -5.34 8.65
CA THR A 47 -0.29 -6.04 7.38
C THR A 47 -0.76 -7.49 7.47
N PRO A 48 -1.07 -8.16 6.35
CA PRO A 48 -1.46 -9.58 6.36
C PRO A 48 -0.44 -10.50 7.06
N THR A 49 0.86 -10.14 7.02
CA THR A 49 1.92 -10.84 7.75
C THR A 49 1.78 -10.65 9.26
N SER A 50 1.58 -9.40 9.72
CA SER A 50 1.40 -9.09 11.15
C SER A 50 0.20 -9.81 11.76
N ILE A 51 -0.91 -9.97 11.01
CA ILE A 51 -2.08 -10.71 11.49
C ILE A 51 -1.73 -12.18 11.71
N LYS A 52 -1.09 -12.83 10.73
CA LYS A 52 -0.71 -14.25 10.82
C LYS A 52 0.30 -14.52 11.94
N ASP A 53 1.19 -13.57 12.21
CA ASP A 53 2.15 -13.69 13.31
C ASP A 53 1.45 -13.62 14.68
N LEU A 54 0.44 -12.76 14.82
CA LEU A 54 -0.39 -12.70 16.04
C LEU A 54 -1.25 -13.96 16.22
N GLU A 55 -1.80 -14.51 15.13
CA GLU A 55 -2.52 -15.78 15.15
C GLU A 55 -1.61 -16.92 15.65
N ARG A 56 -0.42 -17.07 15.07
CA ARG A 56 0.56 -18.09 15.51
C ARG A 56 0.97 -17.94 16.98
N GLN A 57 1.17 -16.70 17.44
CA GLN A 57 1.49 -16.43 18.84
C GLN A 57 0.34 -16.85 19.76
N THR A 58 -0.90 -16.53 19.37
CA THR A 58 -2.10 -16.89 20.11
C THR A 58 -2.27 -18.42 20.18
N ASP A 59 -2.09 -19.12 19.06
CA ASP A 59 -2.17 -20.58 19.00
C ASP A 59 -1.12 -21.24 19.90
N ALA A 60 0.13 -20.76 19.87
CA ALA A 60 1.20 -21.28 20.70
C ALA A 60 0.96 -21.05 22.21
N ILE A 61 0.34 -19.94 22.59
CA ILE A 61 -0.06 -19.67 23.97
C ILE A 61 -1.15 -20.66 24.40
N ASN A 62 -2.20 -20.82 23.58
CA ASN A 62 -3.29 -21.74 23.86
C ASN A 62 -2.80 -23.18 23.98
N GLU A 63 -1.94 -23.63 23.08
CA GLU A 63 -1.34 -24.98 23.13
C GLU A 63 -0.55 -25.21 24.44
N LYS A 64 0.27 -24.23 24.85
CA LYS A 64 1.02 -24.29 26.12
C LYS A 64 0.10 -24.35 27.32
N LEU A 65 -0.98 -23.57 27.32
CA LEU A 65 -1.97 -23.56 28.41
C LEU A 65 -2.71 -24.90 28.47
N SER A 66 -3.13 -25.47 27.34
CA SER A 66 -3.77 -26.78 27.29
C SER A 66 -2.83 -27.89 27.78
N LYS A 67 -1.57 -27.90 27.35
CA LYS A 67 -0.56 -28.88 27.80
C LYS A 67 -0.22 -28.71 29.29
N GLY A 68 -0.13 -27.47 29.77
CA GLY A 68 0.11 -27.16 31.18
C GLY A 68 -1.05 -27.57 32.09
N GLN A 69 -2.29 -27.42 31.63
CA GLN A 69 -3.50 -27.86 32.33
C GLN A 69 -3.63 -29.39 32.35
N LEU A 70 -3.22 -30.10 31.29
CA LEU A 70 -3.16 -31.56 31.28
C LEU A 70 -2.13 -32.13 32.27
N SER A 71 -1.03 -31.42 32.56
CA SER A 71 -0.01 -31.88 33.51
C SER A 71 -0.34 -31.61 34.99
N LYS A 72 -1.28 -30.71 35.29
CA LYS A 72 -1.65 -30.32 36.66
C LYS A 72 -2.92 -31.02 37.17
N GLY A 73 -3.49 -31.93 36.37
CA GLY A 73 -4.72 -32.66 36.65
C GLY A 73 -4.55 -34.17 36.85
N GLN A 74 -3.33 -34.67 37.09
CA GLN A 74 -3.04 -36.06 37.48
C GLN A 74 -2.35 -36.10 38.84
#